data_AF-A0A525J8Q0-F1
#
_entry.id   AF-A0A525J8Q0-F1
#
_cell.length_a   1.000
_cell.length_b   1.000
_cell.length_c   1.000
_cell.angle_alpha   90.00
_cell.angle_beta   90.00
_cell.angle_gamma   90.00
#
_symmetry.space_group_name_H-M   'P 1'
#
loop_
_entity.id
_entity.type
_entity.pdbx_description
1 polymer ?
#
loop_
_entity_poly.entity_id
_entity_poly.type
_entity_poly.pdbx_seq_one_letter_code
_entity_poly.pdbx_strand_id
1 'polypeptide(L)'
;MKSLKLIGLALGASLALSTAALAQDITIAVAGPMTGGESAFGRQMKNGAEQAVKDLNAAGGVIGKKLALDVEDDACDPKQARSVAEKIASAKIPFVAGHYCSSSSIPASEAYADGNVLQITPASTNPLFTERKLWNVARVCGRDDQQGLVAAAYIAKFYKGKNVAILNDKTTYGKGLADETKKALNKIGFTEKMFESYNKGDKDFTAIVSRMKRDNIDLVYVGGYHQESGLIVRQMRDQGLQTVLMAGDALADKEFASITGPAGEGTLFTFGPDPRNKPTAKAIVEKFKANNIDPEGYTLYTYAAMQVWSQAVAKAGTTDPKKVMEAIKAGSWDTVIGKMEFDAKGDIKQIDYVVYKWDAKGGYIEINPKGS
;
A
#
# COMPACT_ATOMS: atom_id res chain seq x y z
N MET A 1 -20.23 72.78 -20.68
CA MET A 1 -19.25 71.65 -20.77
C MET A 1 -18.81 71.17 -19.38
N LYS A 2 -19.71 70.62 -18.54
CA LYS A 2 -19.35 70.09 -17.21
C LYS A 2 -20.11 68.81 -16.79
N SER A 3 -20.72 68.10 -17.74
CA SER A 3 -21.58 66.94 -17.44
C SER A 3 -21.11 65.61 -18.06
N LEU A 4 -20.00 65.59 -18.80
CA LEU A 4 -19.50 64.35 -19.45
C LEU A 4 -18.40 63.59 -18.68
N LYS A 5 -17.90 64.10 -17.55
CA LYS A 5 -16.79 63.45 -16.81
C LYS A 5 -17.20 62.49 -15.69
N LEU A 6 -18.50 62.39 -15.34
CA LEU A 6 -18.95 61.50 -14.27
C LEU A 6 -19.38 60.10 -14.73
N ILE A 7 -19.57 59.86 -16.03
CA ILE A 7 -20.02 58.54 -16.53
C ILE A 7 -18.84 57.57 -16.69
N GLY A 8 -17.62 58.07 -16.87
CA GLY A 8 -16.41 57.23 -17.02
C GLY A 8 -15.89 56.59 -15.73
N LEU A 9 -16.25 57.14 -14.55
CA LEU A 9 -15.75 56.62 -13.27
C LEU A 9 -16.65 55.52 -12.67
N ALA A 10 -17.91 55.44 -13.10
CA ALA A 10 -18.85 54.44 -12.61
C ALA A 10 -18.68 53.06 -13.30
N LEU A 11 -18.14 53.03 -14.52
CA LEU A 11 -17.94 51.77 -15.27
C LEU A 11 -16.64 51.04 -14.88
N GLY A 12 -15.64 51.76 -14.36
CA GLY A 12 -14.35 51.18 -13.95
C GLY A 12 -14.37 50.51 -12.57
N ALA A 13 -15.30 50.89 -11.68
CA ALA A 13 -15.40 50.34 -10.32
C ALA A 13 -16.21 49.04 -10.25
N SER A 14 -17.06 48.76 -11.23
CA SER A 14 -17.91 47.57 -11.28
C SER A 14 -17.20 46.31 -11.81
N LEU A 15 -15.99 46.42 -12.38
CA LEU A 15 -15.17 45.29 -12.83
C LEU A 15 -14.16 44.78 -11.80
N ALA A 16 -14.00 45.47 -10.66
CA ALA A 16 -13.06 45.09 -9.60
C ALA A 16 -13.72 44.30 -8.43
N LEU A 17 -15.02 44.04 -8.51
CA LEU A 17 -15.82 43.32 -7.51
C LEU A 17 -16.31 41.96 -8.03
N SER A 18 -15.57 41.32 -8.94
CA SER A 18 -15.62 39.87 -9.06
C SER A 18 -15.08 39.30 -7.76
N THR A 19 -15.96 39.13 -6.78
CA THR A 19 -15.74 38.23 -5.66
C THR A 19 -15.29 36.91 -6.30
N ALA A 20 -14.02 36.58 -6.14
CA ALA A 20 -13.58 35.21 -6.33
C ALA A 20 -14.40 34.43 -5.30
N ALA A 21 -15.53 33.85 -5.74
CA ALA A 21 -16.22 32.85 -4.98
C ALA A 21 -15.14 31.80 -4.67
N LEU A 22 -14.65 31.80 -3.44
CA LEU A 22 -13.65 30.83 -3.00
C LEU A 22 -14.30 29.48 -3.20
N ALA A 23 -13.92 28.81 -4.27
CA ALA A 23 -14.49 27.53 -4.63
C ALA A 23 -14.19 26.59 -3.46
N GLN A 24 -15.24 26.00 -2.87
CA GLN A 24 -15.10 25.12 -1.72
C GLN A 24 -14.08 24.03 -2.01
N ASP A 25 -13.12 23.85 -1.09
CA ASP A 25 -12.07 22.84 -1.18
C ASP A 25 -12.67 21.45 -1.41
N ILE A 26 -11.96 20.63 -2.20
CA ILE A 26 -12.30 19.22 -2.38
C ILE A 26 -11.63 18.44 -1.25
N THR A 27 -12.42 17.97 -0.29
CA THR A 27 -11.91 17.04 0.72
C THR A 27 -11.71 15.66 0.10
N ILE A 28 -10.55 15.06 0.33
CA ILE A 28 -10.22 13.67 0.02
C ILE A 28 -9.68 12.98 1.26
N ALA A 29 -9.77 11.65 1.34
CA ALA A 29 -9.33 10.90 2.50
C ALA A 29 -8.06 10.08 2.23
N VAL A 30 -7.28 9.87 3.28
CA VAL A 30 -6.36 8.73 3.42
C VAL A 30 -6.80 7.95 4.65
N ALA A 31 -6.91 6.62 4.51
CA ALA A 31 -7.37 5.77 5.61
C ALA A 31 -6.47 4.53 5.73
N GLY A 32 -6.09 4.18 6.95
CA GLY A 32 -5.21 3.05 7.24
C GLY A 32 -4.88 2.98 8.74
N PRO A 33 -3.95 2.11 9.16
CA PRO A 33 -3.66 1.88 10.56
C PRO A 33 -2.79 3.03 11.08
N MET A 34 -3.40 4.13 11.53
CA MET A 34 -2.65 5.25 12.10
C MET A 34 -2.18 4.91 13.52
N THR A 35 -2.87 3.98 14.18
CA THR A 35 -2.50 3.40 15.48
C THR A 35 -2.36 1.87 15.39
N GLY A 36 -1.97 1.23 16.49
CA GLY A 36 -1.80 -0.22 16.56
C GLY A 36 -0.45 -0.73 16.03
N GLY A 37 -0.37 -2.05 15.85
CA GLY A 37 0.86 -2.76 15.46
C GLY A 37 1.36 -2.40 14.06
N GLU A 38 0.47 -2.02 13.16
CA GLU A 38 0.78 -1.63 11.79
C GLU A 38 0.93 -0.10 11.61
N SER A 39 1.05 0.66 12.70
CA SER A 39 1.12 2.14 12.67
C SER A 39 2.25 2.70 11.81
N ALA A 40 3.33 1.95 11.61
CA ALA A 40 4.39 2.31 10.68
C ALA A 40 3.88 2.49 9.24
N PHE A 41 3.02 1.59 8.78
CA PHE A 41 2.42 1.68 7.45
C PHE A 41 1.39 2.81 7.35
N GLY A 42 0.63 3.10 8.41
CA GLY A 42 -0.21 4.30 8.46
C GLY A 42 0.59 5.58 8.33
N ARG A 43 1.75 5.68 9.00
CA ARG A 43 2.68 6.81 8.83
C ARG A 43 3.17 6.93 7.38
N GLN A 44 3.57 5.83 6.74
CA GLN A 44 3.98 5.83 5.33
C GLN A 44 2.85 6.37 4.43
N MET A 45 1.62 5.87 4.61
CA MET A 45 0.46 6.32 3.85
C MET A 45 0.16 7.80 4.06
N LYS A 46 0.11 8.23 5.34
CA LYS A 46 -0.12 9.63 5.70
C LYS A 46 0.91 10.56 5.07
N ASN A 47 2.20 10.24 5.19
CA ASN A 47 3.29 11.03 4.61
C ASN A 47 3.15 11.16 3.08
N GLY A 48 2.81 10.06 2.39
CA GLY A 48 2.58 10.04 0.94
C GLY A 48 1.40 10.92 0.53
N ALA A 49 0.28 10.81 1.25
CA ALA A 49 -0.93 11.57 1.02
C ALA A 49 -0.74 13.08 1.28
N GLU A 50 -0.14 13.45 2.42
CA GLU A 50 0.12 14.85 2.79
C GLU A 50 1.01 15.55 1.78
N GLN A 51 2.09 14.89 1.35
CA GLN A 51 3.01 15.46 0.36
C GLN A 51 2.35 15.57 -1.02
N ALA A 52 1.50 14.61 -1.43
CA ALA A 52 0.74 14.70 -2.68
C ALA A 52 -0.24 15.87 -2.68
N VAL A 53 -1.01 16.03 -1.59
CA VAL A 53 -1.94 17.16 -1.43
C VAL A 53 -1.21 18.50 -1.46
N LYS A 54 -0.06 18.60 -0.78
CA LYS A 54 0.78 19.80 -0.80
C LYS A 54 1.23 20.15 -2.22
N ASP A 55 1.75 19.17 -2.96
CA ASP A 55 2.26 19.38 -4.31
C ASP A 55 1.14 19.69 -5.32
N LEU A 56 -0.01 19.02 -5.22
CA LEU A 56 -1.20 19.30 -6.04
C LEU A 56 -1.75 20.70 -5.78
N ASN A 57 -1.83 21.12 -4.52
CA ASN A 57 -2.26 22.48 -4.16
C ASN A 57 -1.29 23.55 -4.64
N ALA A 58 0.02 23.30 -4.55
CA ALA A 58 1.05 24.20 -5.09
C ALA A 58 0.97 24.33 -6.63
N ALA A 59 0.47 23.30 -7.31
CA ALA A 59 0.23 23.29 -8.76
C ALA A 59 -1.12 23.92 -9.18
N GLY A 60 -1.84 24.58 -8.26
CA GLY A 60 -3.12 25.22 -8.53
C GLY A 60 -4.35 24.38 -8.17
N GLY A 61 -4.14 23.24 -7.51
CA GLY A 61 -5.21 22.34 -7.07
C GLY A 61 -5.73 21.43 -8.17
N VAL A 62 -6.93 20.88 -7.98
CA VAL A 62 -7.61 19.99 -8.93
C VAL A 62 -8.88 20.69 -9.40
N ILE A 63 -9.07 20.78 -10.72
CA ILE A 63 -10.19 21.51 -11.36
C ILE A 63 -10.40 22.94 -10.80
N GLY A 64 -9.29 23.63 -10.50
CA GLY A 64 -9.29 24.99 -9.94
C GLY A 64 -9.64 25.09 -8.45
N LYS A 65 -9.69 23.96 -7.73
CA LYS A 65 -10.00 23.90 -6.30
C LYS A 65 -8.85 23.31 -5.50
N LYS A 66 -8.60 23.83 -4.31
CA LYS A 66 -7.64 23.23 -3.38
C LYS A 66 -8.19 21.92 -2.82
N LEU A 67 -7.28 21.05 -2.42
CA LEU A 67 -7.54 19.81 -1.73
C LEU A 67 -7.37 19.99 -0.22
N ALA A 68 -8.29 19.42 0.54
CA ALA A 68 -8.14 19.19 1.98
C ALA A 68 -8.00 17.68 2.23
N LEU A 69 -7.10 17.29 3.13
CA LEU A 69 -6.89 15.88 3.46
C LEU A 69 -7.59 15.52 4.77
N ASP A 70 -8.47 14.52 4.73
CA ASP A 70 -9.01 13.84 5.89
C ASP A 70 -8.18 12.59 6.17
N VAL A 71 -7.74 12.41 7.42
CA VAL A 71 -6.87 11.30 7.82
C VAL A 71 -7.63 10.43 8.81
N GLU A 72 -7.91 9.20 8.41
CA GLU A 72 -8.72 8.28 9.19
C GLU A 72 -7.91 7.08 9.68
N ASP A 73 -8.15 6.71 10.93
CA ASP A 73 -7.53 5.56 11.55
C ASP A 73 -8.47 4.35 11.53
N ASP A 74 -8.05 3.28 10.86
CA ASP A 74 -8.77 2.01 10.86
C ASP A 74 -8.15 0.97 11.81
N ALA A 75 -6.98 1.25 12.40
CA ALA A 75 -6.18 0.34 13.22
C ALA A 75 -5.95 -1.07 12.62
N CYS A 76 -6.12 -1.24 11.31
CA CYS A 76 -6.23 -2.54 10.64
C CYS A 76 -7.31 -3.48 11.22
N ASP A 77 -8.37 -2.91 11.82
CA ASP A 77 -9.53 -3.61 12.33
C ASP A 77 -10.70 -3.53 11.32
N PRO A 78 -11.28 -4.68 10.90
CA PRO A 78 -12.35 -4.70 9.91
C PRO A 78 -13.61 -3.92 10.30
N LYS A 79 -13.97 -3.88 11.60
CA LYS A 79 -15.17 -3.18 12.06
C LYS A 79 -14.93 -1.68 12.07
N GLN A 80 -13.77 -1.24 12.58
CA GLN A 80 -13.38 0.16 12.56
C GLN A 80 -13.23 0.68 11.13
N ALA A 81 -12.62 -0.10 10.22
CA ALA A 81 -12.52 0.24 8.80
C ALA A 81 -13.88 0.46 8.15
N ARG A 82 -14.89 -0.34 8.51
CA ARG A 82 -16.27 -0.15 8.04
C ARG A 82 -16.89 1.15 8.60
N SER A 83 -16.70 1.44 9.88
CA SER A 83 -17.17 2.69 10.49
C SER A 83 -16.51 3.94 9.88
N VAL A 84 -15.20 3.87 9.61
CA VAL A 84 -14.45 4.90 8.89
C VAL A 84 -15.04 5.10 7.49
N ALA A 85 -15.35 4.00 6.79
CA ALA A 85 -15.92 4.09 5.46
C ALA A 85 -17.31 4.76 5.44
N GLU A 86 -18.16 4.41 6.41
CA GLU A 86 -19.48 5.03 6.60
C GLU A 86 -19.37 6.52 6.93
N LYS A 87 -18.37 6.92 7.73
CA LYS A 87 -18.07 8.33 8.04
C LYS A 87 -17.67 9.11 6.78
N ILE A 88 -16.70 8.60 6.02
CA ILE A 88 -16.23 9.21 4.76
C ILE A 88 -17.38 9.36 3.76
N ALA A 89 -18.19 8.30 3.59
CA ALA A 89 -19.37 8.31 2.72
C ALA A 89 -20.42 9.33 3.18
N SER A 90 -20.72 9.39 4.48
CA SER A 90 -21.68 10.35 5.05
C SER A 90 -21.22 11.80 4.85
N ALA A 91 -19.90 12.04 4.91
CA ALA A 91 -19.28 13.33 4.62
C ALA A 91 -19.23 13.66 3.11
N LYS A 92 -19.68 12.74 2.23
CA LYS A 92 -19.66 12.88 0.76
C LYS A 92 -18.26 13.12 0.19
N ILE A 93 -17.23 12.58 0.85
CA ILE A 93 -15.86 12.61 0.36
C ILE A 93 -15.78 11.67 -0.85
N PRO A 94 -15.41 12.14 -2.06
CA PRO A 94 -15.52 11.35 -3.29
C PRO A 94 -14.43 10.28 -3.41
N PHE A 95 -13.35 10.38 -2.64
CA PHE A 95 -12.17 9.57 -2.82
C PHE A 95 -11.42 9.29 -1.52
N VAL A 96 -10.96 8.05 -1.40
CA VAL A 96 -10.05 7.59 -0.36
C VAL A 96 -8.85 6.84 -0.94
N ALA A 97 -7.65 7.25 -0.56
CA ALA A 97 -6.44 6.45 -0.70
C ALA A 97 -6.32 5.52 0.52
N GLY A 98 -6.68 4.25 0.35
CA GLY A 98 -6.72 3.31 1.47
C GLY A 98 -7.46 2.01 1.13
N HIS A 99 -7.55 1.05 2.03
CA HIS A 99 -6.83 1.00 3.32
C HIS A 99 -5.49 0.27 3.12
N TYR A 100 -4.74 0.06 4.22
CA TYR A 100 -3.53 -0.77 4.18
C TYR A 100 -3.88 -2.27 4.19
N CYS A 101 -4.52 -2.73 5.27
CA CYS A 101 -4.81 -4.15 5.44
C CYS A 101 -5.91 -4.63 4.49
N SER A 102 -5.75 -5.82 3.93
CA SER A 102 -6.78 -6.46 3.11
C SER A 102 -8.06 -6.74 3.92
N SER A 103 -7.91 -7.09 5.19
CA SER A 103 -9.01 -7.29 6.14
C SER A 103 -9.84 -6.03 6.40
N SER A 104 -9.23 -4.84 6.25
CA SER A 104 -9.93 -3.54 6.33
C SER A 104 -10.51 -3.13 4.98
N SER A 105 -9.71 -3.22 3.92
CA SER A 105 -10.06 -2.71 2.58
C SER A 105 -11.28 -3.41 1.99
N ILE A 106 -11.41 -4.72 2.20
CA ILE A 106 -12.52 -5.52 1.67
C ILE A 106 -13.88 -5.07 2.23
N PRO A 107 -14.14 -5.08 3.55
CA PRO A 107 -15.43 -4.60 4.08
C PRO A 107 -15.63 -3.09 3.87
N ALA A 108 -14.58 -2.27 3.94
CA ALA A 108 -14.70 -0.83 3.69
C ALA A 108 -15.15 -0.51 2.25
N SER A 109 -14.64 -1.25 1.27
CA SER A 109 -14.99 -1.04 -0.15
C SER A 109 -16.48 -1.19 -0.46
N GLU A 110 -17.20 -2.03 0.29
CA GLU A 110 -18.64 -2.23 0.16
C GLU A 110 -19.39 -0.99 0.67
N ALA A 111 -19.03 -0.51 1.86
CA ALA A 111 -19.59 0.73 2.41
C ALA A 111 -19.28 1.95 1.51
N TYR A 112 -18.09 2.01 0.93
CA TYR A 112 -17.76 3.03 -0.07
C TYR A 112 -18.60 2.91 -1.34
N ALA A 113 -18.86 1.69 -1.82
CA ALA A 113 -19.64 1.46 -3.03
C ALA A 113 -21.09 1.94 -2.85
N ASP A 114 -21.68 1.64 -1.69
CA ASP A 114 -23.01 2.11 -1.28
C ASP A 114 -23.05 3.64 -1.09
N GLY A 115 -21.98 4.19 -0.52
CA GLY A 115 -21.81 5.61 -0.25
C GLY A 115 -21.35 6.47 -1.42
N ASN A 116 -21.20 5.89 -2.62
CA ASN A 116 -20.65 6.55 -3.81
C ASN A 116 -19.27 7.18 -3.57
N VAL A 117 -18.32 6.39 -3.04
CA VAL A 117 -16.92 6.79 -2.79
C VAL A 117 -15.98 5.87 -3.57
N LEU A 118 -15.00 6.47 -4.25
CA LEU A 118 -13.95 5.75 -4.95
C LEU A 118 -12.82 5.38 -3.98
N GLN A 119 -12.38 4.13 -4.00
CA GLN A 119 -11.24 3.65 -3.22
C GLN A 119 -10.07 3.23 -4.12
N ILE A 120 -8.91 3.87 -3.95
CA ILE A 120 -7.64 3.36 -4.49
C ILE A 120 -6.78 2.92 -3.33
N THR A 121 -6.57 1.60 -3.16
CA THR A 121 -5.65 1.12 -2.12
C THR A 121 -4.20 1.23 -2.59
N PRO A 122 -3.29 1.76 -1.75
CA PRO A 122 -1.87 1.71 -2.01
C PRO A 122 -1.20 0.39 -1.64
N ALA A 123 -1.85 -0.49 -0.87
CA ALA A 123 -1.16 -1.60 -0.20
C ALA A 123 -1.99 -2.89 0.04
N SER A 124 -3.30 -2.90 -0.20
CA SER A 124 -4.11 -4.10 0.00
C SER A 124 -3.95 -5.06 -1.18
N THR A 125 -3.21 -6.13 -0.98
CA THR A 125 -2.78 -7.08 -2.03
C THR A 125 -3.69 -8.28 -2.21
N ASN A 126 -4.65 -8.56 -1.31
CA ASN A 126 -5.48 -9.76 -1.46
C ASN A 126 -6.32 -9.70 -2.76
N PRO A 127 -6.34 -10.77 -3.58
CA PRO A 127 -7.13 -10.86 -4.80
C PRO A 127 -8.61 -10.51 -4.62
N LEU A 128 -9.22 -10.93 -3.50
CA LEU A 128 -10.65 -10.74 -3.25
C LEU A 128 -11.07 -9.26 -3.28
N PHE A 129 -10.15 -8.33 -3.01
CA PHE A 129 -10.44 -6.90 -3.06
C PHE A 129 -11.05 -6.46 -4.41
N THR A 130 -10.53 -6.94 -5.55
CA THR A 130 -11.00 -6.58 -6.91
C THR A 130 -11.82 -7.69 -7.60
N GLU A 131 -11.83 -8.92 -7.08
CA GLU A 131 -12.58 -10.04 -7.69
C GLU A 131 -14.10 -10.00 -7.40
N ARG A 132 -14.57 -9.09 -6.54
CA ARG A 132 -16.00 -8.94 -6.16
C ARG A 132 -16.83 -8.13 -7.14
N LYS A 133 -16.25 -7.68 -8.26
CA LYS A 133 -16.93 -6.87 -9.30
C LYS A 133 -17.49 -5.54 -8.78
N LEU A 134 -16.88 -4.99 -7.73
CA LEU A 134 -17.24 -3.65 -7.24
C LEU A 134 -16.79 -2.59 -8.25
N TRP A 135 -17.65 -1.60 -8.47
CA TRP A 135 -17.37 -0.56 -9.45
C TRP A 135 -16.30 0.42 -8.97
N ASN A 136 -16.15 0.62 -7.66
CA ASN A 136 -15.43 1.74 -7.03
C ASN A 136 -14.01 1.41 -6.55
N VAL A 137 -13.50 0.21 -6.82
CA VAL A 137 -12.18 -0.23 -6.32
C VAL A 137 -11.11 -0.18 -7.41
N ALA A 138 -9.93 0.28 -7.03
CA ALA A 138 -8.68 0.05 -7.76
C ALA A 138 -7.51 -0.07 -6.77
N ARG A 139 -6.36 -0.55 -7.23
CA ARG A 139 -5.14 -0.62 -6.42
C ARG A 139 -3.93 -0.18 -7.21
N VAL A 140 -2.97 0.48 -6.56
CA VAL A 140 -1.68 0.85 -7.17
C VAL A 140 -0.53 -0.08 -6.75
N CYS A 141 -0.82 -1.08 -5.92
CA CYS A 141 0.07 -2.20 -5.60
C CYS A 141 -0.28 -3.44 -6.42
N GLY A 142 0.56 -4.48 -6.33
CA GLY A 142 0.29 -5.80 -6.91
C GLY A 142 -0.72 -6.63 -6.10
N ARG A 143 -0.83 -7.91 -6.46
CA ARG A 143 -1.70 -8.90 -5.81
C ARG A 143 -0.97 -10.10 -5.23
N ASP A 144 -1.55 -10.74 -4.21
CA ASP A 144 -0.95 -11.89 -3.53
C ASP A 144 -0.85 -13.15 -4.41
N ASP A 145 -1.72 -13.32 -5.40
CA ASP A 145 -1.61 -14.44 -6.36
C ASP A 145 -0.42 -14.27 -7.30
N GLN A 146 -0.01 -13.02 -7.58
CA GLN A 146 1.23 -12.72 -8.31
C GLN A 146 2.45 -12.81 -7.37
N GLN A 147 2.34 -12.24 -6.17
CA GLN A 147 3.39 -12.25 -5.17
C GLN A 147 3.78 -13.67 -4.73
N GLY A 148 2.78 -14.53 -4.48
CA GLY A 148 2.96 -15.92 -4.12
C GLY A 148 3.64 -16.75 -5.22
N LEU A 149 3.40 -16.43 -6.50
CA LEU A 149 4.13 -17.04 -7.61
C LEU A 149 5.62 -16.68 -7.60
N VAL A 150 5.96 -15.42 -7.31
CA VAL A 150 7.35 -14.97 -7.21
C VAL A 150 8.06 -15.62 -6.03
N ALA A 151 7.40 -15.66 -4.86
CA ALA A 151 7.92 -16.35 -3.68
C ALA A 151 8.14 -17.84 -3.93
N ALA A 152 7.14 -18.53 -4.50
CA ALA A 152 7.24 -19.95 -4.82
C ALA A 152 8.35 -20.25 -5.84
N ALA A 153 8.50 -19.42 -6.88
CA ALA A 153 9.57 -19.57 -7.86
C ALA A 153 10.95 -19.43 -7.23
N TYR A 154 11.13 -18.46 -6.32
CA TYR A 154 12.38 -18.28 -5.59
C TYR A 154 12.67 -19.49 -4.68
N ILE A 155 11.71 -19.93 -3.88
CA ILE A 155 11.84 -21.08 -2.98
C ILE A 155 12.17 -22.35 -3.77
N ALA A 156 11.44 -22.64 -4.85
CA ALA A 156 11.69 -23.84 -5.65
C ALA A 156 13.05 -23.83 -6.36
N LYS A 157 13.60 -22.65 -6.68
CA LYS A 157 14.93 -22.53 -7.28
C LYS A 157 16.05 -22.73 -6.26
N PHE A 158 15.99 -22.04 -5.12
CA PHE A 158 17.12 -21.96 -4.18
C PHE A 158 17.03 -22.93 -3.00
N TYR A 159 15.83 -23.46 -2.72
CA TYR A 159 15.56 -24.37 -1.61
C TYR A 159 15.03 -25.73 -2.11
N LYS A 160 15.33 -26.10 -3.36
CA LYS A 160 14.99 -27.42 -3.91
C LYS A 160 15.57 -28.53 -3.02
N GLY A 161 14.71 -29.47 -2.59
CA GLY A 161 15.12 -30.57 -1.71
C GLY A 161 15.37 -30.18 -0.26
N LYS A 162 15.04 -28.94 0.14
CA LYS A 162 15.11 -28.45 1.52
C LYS A 162 13.75 -28.55 2.22
N ASN A 163 13.78 -28.60 3.55
CA ASN A 163 12.57 -28.62 4.36
C ASN A 163 12.03 -27.18 4.48
N VAL A 164 10.86 -26.92 3.90
CA VAL A 164 10.20 -25.61 3.98
C VAL A 164 8.98 -25.69 4.89
N ALA A 165 8.85 -24.73 5.80
CA ALA A 165 7.63 -24.47 6.55
C ALA A 165 6.89 -23.26 5.97
N ILE A 166 5.58 -23.25 6.12
CA ILE A 166 4.72 -22.11 5.78
C ILE A 166 3.87 -21.80 7.03
N LEU A 167 3.94 -20.55 7.49
CA LEU A 167 3.16 -20.03 8.62
C LEU A 167 2.21 -18.93 8.12
N ASN A 168 1.08 -18.76 8.82
CA ASN A 168 0.18 -17.64 8.60
C ASN A 168 -0.42 -17.08 9.90
N ASP A 169 -0.73 -15.79 9.91
CA ASP A 169 -1.31 -15.08 11.06
C ASP A 169 -2.84 -15.13 11.16
N LYS A 170 -3.49 -15.95 10.33
CA LYS A 170 -4.95 -16.12 10.17
C LYS A 170 -5.70 -14.89 9.61
N THR A 171 -5.02 -13.77 9.35
CA THR A 171 -5.66 -12.60 8.75
C THR A 171 -5.97 -12.85 7.26
N THR A 172 -6.85 -12.03 6.68
CA THR A 172 -7.18 -12.12 5.25
C THR A 172 -5.95 -11.99 4.35
N TYR A 173 -5.00 -11.11 4.71
CA TYR A 173 -3.74 -10.96 3.97
C TYR A 173 -2.81 -12.14 4.26
N GLY A 174 -2.43 -12.36 5.51
CA GLY A 174 -1.40 -13.33 5.85
C GLY A 174 -1.77 -14.76 5.46
N LYS A 175 -3.00 -15.19 5.74
CA LYS A 175 -3.50 -16.48 5.25
C LYS A 175 -3.58 -16.52 3.72
N GLY A 176 -4.10 -15.47 3.08
CA GLY A 176 -4.27 -15.44 1.63
C GLY A 176 -2.94 -15.58 0.88
N LEU A 177 -1.92 -14.84 1.30
CA LEU A 177 -0.59 -14.91 0.71
C LEU A 177 0.11 -16.24 0.98
N ALA A 178 -0.02 -16.80 2.20
CA ALA A 178 0.51 -18.13 2.51
C ALA A 178 -0.17 -19.23 1.66
N ASP A 179 -1.48 -19.16 1.47
CA ASP A 179 -2.24 -20.11 0.66
C ASP A 179 -1.85 -20.01 -0.83
N GLU A 180 -1.71 -18.81 -1.39
CA GLU A 180 -1.29 -18.63 -2.80
C GLU A 180 0.15 -19.09 -3.03
N THR A 181 1.06 -18.83 -2.08
CA THR A 181 2.44 -19.34 -2.13
C THR A 181 2.49 -20.86 -2.05
N LYS A 182 1.75 -21.47 -1.10
CA LYS A 182 1.62 -22.93 -0.98
C LYS A 182 1.07 -23.54 -2.26
N LYS A 183 0.00 -22.97 -2.81
CA LYS A 183 -0.63 -23.41 -4.06
C LYS A 183 0.35 -23.36 -5.23
N ALA A 184 1.11 -22.28 -5.35
CA ALA A 184 2.13 -22.12 -6.39
C ALA A 184 3.27 -23.14 -6.25
N LEU A 185 3.77 -23.40 -5.03
CA LEU A 185 4.77 -24.43 -4.74
C LEU A 185 4.27 -25.84 -5.08
N ASN A 186 3.07 -26.19 -4.62
CA ASN A 186 2.49 -27.51 -4.85
C ASN A 186 2.26 -27.78 -6.34
N LYS A 187 1.87 -26.75 -7.12
CA LYS A 187 1.68 -26.84 -8.57
C LYS A 187 2.97 -27.24 -9.31
N ILE A 188 4.14 -26.91 -8.76
CA ILE A 188 5.45 -27.24 -9.33
C ILE A 188 6.11 -28.44 -8.63
N GLY A 189 5.34 -29.21 -7.85
CA GLY A 189 5.80 -30.43 -7.19
C GLY A 189 6.62 -30.21 -5.92
N PHE A 190 6.64 -28.99 -5.37
CA PHE A 190 7.26 -28.69 -4.10
C PHE A 190 6.21 -28.78 -2.99
N THR A 191 6.35 -29.70 -2.05
CA THR A 191 5.44 -29.82 -0.89
C THR A 191 6.11 -29.31 0.37
N GLU A 192 5.45 -28.41 1.10
CA GLU A 192 5.96 -27.94 2.38
C GLU A 192 5.90 -29.04 3.46
N LYS A 193 6.88 -29.05 4.37
CA LYS A 193 6.95 -30.01 5.48
C LYS A 193 6.01 -29.65 6.63
N MET A 194 5.69 -28.37 6.74
CA MET A 194 4.90 -27.81 7.82
C MET A 194 4.03 -26.69 7.27
N PHE A 195 2.74 -26.73 7.57
CA PHE A 195 1.79 -25.65 7.31
C PHE A 195 1.02 -25.39 8.60
N GLU A 196 1.29 -24.25 9.23
CA GLU A 196 0.71 -23.89 10.53
C GLU A 196 0.23 -22.44 10.57
N SER A 197 -0.52 -22.11 11.62
CA SER A 197 -0.99 -20.76 11.88
C SER A 197 -0.68 -20.33 13.30
N TYR A 198 -0.39 -19.05 13.48
CA TYR A 198 -0.36 -18.36 14.78
C TYR A 198 -1.45 -17.26 14.79
N ASN A 199 -1.67 -16.59 15.91
CA ASN A 199 -2.58 -15.44 15.96
C ASN A 199 -1.80 -14.14 15.82
N LYS A 200 -2.35 -13.19 15.06
CA LYS A 200 -1.89 -11.80 15.10
C LYS A 200 -1.87 -11.30 16.55
N GLY A 201 -0.78 -10.66 16.95
CA GLY A 201 -0.56 -10.17 18.32
C GLY A 201 0.13 -11.16 19.26
N ASP A 202 0.27 -12.44 18.89
CA ASP A 202 1.05 -13.41 19.67
C ASP A 202 2.49 -12.89 19.85
N LYS A 203 3.06 -13.09 21.04
CA LYS A 203 4.44 -12.68 21.37
C LYS A 203 5.37 -13.86 21.63
N ASP A 204 4.81 -15.05 21.84
CA ASP A 204 5.54 -16.28 22.09
C ASP A 204 5.31 -17.28 20.94
N PHE A 205 6.38 -17.57 20.22
CA PHE A 205 6.42 -18.54 19.12
C PHE A 205 7.30 -19.74 19.48
N THR A 206 7.67 -19.92 20.75
CA THR A 206 8.64 -20.92 21.22
C THR A 206 8.25 -22.33 20.77
N ALA A 207 6.97 -22.69 20.86
CA ALA A 207 6.48 -24.01 20.45
C ALA A 207 6.60 -24.25 18.94
N ILE A 208 6.23 -23.25 18.12
CA ILE A 208 6.36 -23.33 16.65
C ILE A 208 7.84 -23.42 16.26
N VAL A 209 8.69 -22.59 16.86
CA VAL A 209 10.15 -22.62 16.63
C VAL A 209 10.76 -23.96 17.04
N SER A 210 10.39 -24.50 18.19
CA SER A 210 10.85 -25.82 18.64
C SER A 210 10.41 -26.93 17.68
N ARG A 211 9.21 -26.82 17.09
CA ARG A 211 8.78 -27.74 16.03
C ARG A 211 9.61 -27.59 14.76
N MET A 212 9.85 -26.35 14.30
CA MET A 212 10.72 -26.10 13.14
C MET A 212 12.13 -26.68 13.34
N LYS A 213 12.66 -26.62 14.57
CA LYS A 213 13.94 -27.24 14.93
C LYS A 213 13.91 -28.75 14.78
N ARG A 214 12.91 -29.42 15.36
CA ARG A 214 12.73 -30.88 15.27
C ARG A 214 12.57 -31.33 13.83
N ASP A 215 11.84 -30.56 13.03
CA ASP A 215 11.55 -30.86 11.63
C ASP A 215 12.69 -30.44 10.70
N ASN A 216 13.82 -29.93 11.22
CA ASN A 216 14.99 -29.47 10.47
C ASN A 216 14.62 -28.51 9.34
N ILE A 217 13.79 -27.51 9.61
CA ILE A 217 13.32 -26.53 8.61
C ILE A 217 14.48 -25.63 8.17
N ASP A 218 14.73 -25.58 6.87
CA ASP A 218 15.76 -24.74 6.23
C ASP A 218 15.23 -23.32 5.94
N LEU A 219 13.97 -23.22 5.52
CA LEU A 219 13.28 -21.95 5.27
C LEU A 219 11.85 -21.97 5.82
N VAL A 220 11.46 -20.88 6.46
CA VAL A 220 10.07 -20.62 6.86
C VAL A 220 9.51 -19.46 6.05
N TYR A 221 8.45 -19.72 5.29
CA TYR A 221 7.66 -18.69 4.65
C TYR A 221 6.58 -18.20 5.61
N VAL A 222 6.45 -16.89 5.82
CA VAL A 222 5.47 -16.29 6.72
C VAL A 222 4.53 -15.38 5.93
N GLY A 223 3.26 -15.78 5.88
CA GLY A 223 2.17 -14.87 5.51
C GLY A 223 1.69 -14.09 6.73
N GLY A 224 2.21 -12.88 6.90
CA GLY A 224 1.92 -12.01 8.04
C GLY A 224 2.74 -10.73 8.01
N TYR A 225 2.76 -10.01 9.12
CA TYR A 225 3.35 -8.67 9.25
C TYR A 225 4.74 -8.69 9.92
N HIS A 226 5.43 -7.53 9.89
CA HIS A 226 6.79 -7.35 10.41
C HIS A 226 6.92 -7.66 11.91
N GLN A 227 5.88 -7.41 12.71
CA GLN A 227 5.94 -7.57 14.16
C GLN A 227 6.15 -9.04 14.56
N GLU A 228 5.23 -9.93 14.16
CA GLU A 228 5.36 -11.35 14.45
C GLU A 228 6.52 -11.98 13.70
N SER A 229 6.77 -11.58 12.44
CA SER A 229 7.92 -12.08 11.68
C SER A 229 9.25 -11.78 12.37
N GLY A 230 9.43 -10.57 12.91
CA GLY A 230 10.64 -10.19 13.64
C GLY A 230 10.80 -10.97 14.95
N LEU A 231 9.70 -11.22 15.68
CA LEU A 231 9.72 -12.04 16.89
C LEU A 231 10.03 -13.51 16.59
N ILE A 232 9.49 -14.07 15.49
CA ILE A 232 9.81 -15.42 15.02
C ILE A 232 11.30 -15.51 14.70
N VAL A 233 11.88 -14.55 13.96
CA VAL A 233 13.33 -14.54 13.69
C VAL A 233 14.14 -14.56 14.97
N ARG A 234 13.85 -13.66 15.92
CA ARG A 234 14.58 -13.60 17.20
C ARG A 234 14.52 -14.93 17.95
N GLN A 235 13.32 -15.48 18.11
CA GLN A 235 13.13 -16.73 18.86
C GLN A 235 13.76 -17.94 18.15
N MET A 236 13.82 -17.94 16.80
CA MET A 236 14.61 -18.91 16.05
C MET A 236 16.10 -18.82 16.44
N ARG A 237 16.68 -17.62 16.48
CA ARG A 237 18.09 -17.43 16.86
C ARG A 237 18.34 -17.78 18.32
N ASP A 238 17.45 -17.41 19.23
CA ASP A 238 17.53 -17.77 20.65
C ASP A 238 17.54 -19.30 20.87
N GLN A 239 16.83 -20.05 20.03
CA GLN A 239 16.84 -21.51 20.04
C GLN A 239 17.95 -22.15 19.17
N GLY A 240 18.84 -21.35 18.59
CA GLY A 240 19.98 -21.80 17.78
C GLY A 240 19.64 -22.25 16.36
N LEU A 241 18.46 -21.90 15.83
CA LEU A 241 18.11 -22.18 14.44
C LEU A 241 18.74 -21.14 13.51
N GLN A 242 19.31 -21.63 12.40
CA GLN A 242 19.79 -20.81 11.28
C GLN A 242 18.80 -20.77 10.11
N THR A 243 17.56 -21.22 10.33
CA THR A 243 16.47 -21.17 9.36
C THR A 243 16.32 -19.75 8.80
N VAL A 244 16.18 -19.66 7.48
CA VAL A 244 15.93 -18.40 6.77
C VAL A 244 14.43 -18.10 6.83
N LEU A 245 14.06 -16.86 7.20
CA LEU A 245 12.69 -16.39 7.06
C LEU A 245 12.50 -15.76 5.68
N MET A 246 11.39 -16.08 5.03
CA MET A 246 10.89 -15.36 3.86
C MET A 246 9.46 -14.89 4.12
N ALA A 247 9.07 -13.70 3.69
CA ALA A 247 7.70 -13.22 3.83
C ALA A 247 7.25 -12.34 2.64
N GLY A 248 6.09 -11.71 2.77
CA GLY A 248 5.53 -10.77 1.80
C GLY A 248 5.96 -9.31 2.00
N ASP A 249 5.26 -8.43 1.30
CA ASP A 249 5.46 -6.99 1.27
C ASP A 249 5.38 -6.29 2.64
N ALA A 250 4.68 -6.89 3.59
CA ALA A 250 4.54 -6.38 4.95
C ALA A 250 5.84 -6.41 5.78
N LEU A 251 6.97 -6.81 5.19
CA LEU A 251 8.31 -6.63 5.78
C LEU A 251 9.00 -5.37 5.27
N ALA A 252 8.46 -4.62 4.31
CA ALA A 252 9.07 -3.43 3.72
C ALA A 252 9.02 -2.18 4.62
N ASP A 253 9.44 -2.32 5.88
CA ASP A 253 9.55 -1.24 6.87
C ASP A 253 10.71 -1.47 7.84
N LYS A 254 11.47 -0.42 8.18
CA LYS A 254 12.62 -0.48 9.09
C LYS A 254 12.29 -0.87 10.53
N GLU A 255 11.03 -0.85 10.94
CA GLU A 255 10.60 -1.40 12.22
C GLU A 255 10.90 -2.90 12.29
N PHE A 256 10.86 -3.64 11.16
CA PHE A 256 11.34 -5.03 11.11
C PHE A 256 12.78 -5.16 11.61
N ALA A 257 13.69 -4.38 11.03
CA ALA A 257 15.10 -4.38 11.42
C ALA A 257 15.30 -3.90 12.86
N SER A 258 14.46 -2.96 13.33
CA SER A 258 14.48 -2.47 14.71
C SER A 258 14.08 -3.57 15.70
N ILE A 259 13.14 -4.44 15.34
CA ILE A 259 12.72 -5.58 16.15
C ILE A 259 13.82 -6.65 16.19
N THR A 260 14.42 -6.97 15.05
CA THR A 260 15.36 -8.09 14.93
C THR A 260 16.79 -7.74 15.32
N GLY A 261 17.22 -6.50 15.11
CA GLY A 261 18.65 -6.17 15.11
C GLY A 261 19.42 -7.06 14.11
N PRO A 262 20.68 -7.43 14.42
CA PRO A 262 21.49 -8.30 13.57
C PRO A 262 20.88 -9.69 13.30
N ALA A 263 19.97 -10.16 14.15
CA ALA A 263 19.30 -11.46 13.97
C ALA A 263 18.50 -11.55 12.65
N GLY A 264 18.08 -10.39 12.12
CA GLY A 264 17.29 -10.26 10.90
C GLY A 264 18.09 -10.43 9.60
N GLU A 265 19.42 -10.45 9.68
CA GLU A 265 20.28 -10.61 8.50
C GLU A 265 19.91 -11.86 7.71
N GLY A 266 19.80 -11.70 6.39
CA GLY A 266 19.47 -12.79 5.47
C GLY A 266 17.97 -13.08 5.36
N THR A 267 17.11 -12.39 6.12
CA THR A 267 15.66 -12.46 5.93
C THR A 267 15.28 -11.99 4.53
N LEU A 268 14.41 -12.74 3.88
CA LEU A 268 13.92 -12.48 2.54
C LEU A 268 12.50 -11.92 2.59
N PHE A 269 12.13 -11.10 1.62
CA PHE A 269 10.74 -10.74 1.42
C PHE A 269 10.45 -10.38 -0.03
N THR A 270 9.20 -10.50 -0.46
CA THR A 270 8.77 -9.98 -1.76
C THR A 270 8.23 -8.56 -1.63
N PHE A 271 8.53 -7.72 -2.61
CA PHE A 271 7.93 -6.39 -2.73
C PHE A 271 7.97 -5.98 -4.21
N GLY A 272 7.20 -4.96 -4.61
CA GLY A 272 7.40 -4.33 -5.91
C GLY A 272 8.79 -3.69 -5.98
N PRO A 273 9.31 -3.36 -7.18
CA PRO A 273 10.62 -2.74 -7.32
C PRO A 273 10.62 -1.40 -6.61
N ASP A 274 11.63 -1.14 -5.81
CA ASP A 274 11.69 0.03 -4.93
C ASP A 274 11.43 1.33 -5.73
N PRO A 275 10.29 1.99 -5.50
CA PRO A 275 9.91 3.16 -6.30
C PRO A 275 10.90 4.31 -6.14
N ARG A 276 11.67 4.36 -5.04
CA ARG A 276 12.67 5.41 -4.80
C ARG A 276 13.80 5.41 -5.83
N ASN A 277 14.04 4.26 -6.48
CA ASN A 277 15.08 4.11 -7.50
C ASN A 277 14.63 4.54 -8.90
N LYS A 278 13.34 4.86 -9.10
CA LYS A 278 12.82 5.27 -10.40
C LYS A 278 13.20 6.73 -10.72
N PRO A 279 13.57 7.05 -11.97
CA PRO A 279 13.82 8.44 -12.37
C PRO A 279 12.63 9.38 -12.08
N THR A 280 11.40 8.87 -12.23
CA THR A 280 10.15 9.58 -11.93
C THR A 280 10.01 9.96 -10.46
N ALA A 281 10.68 9.26 -9.55
CA ALA A 281 10.61 9.49 -8.12
C ALA A 281 11.72 10.42 -7.59
N LYS A 282 12.75 10.74 -8.38
CA LYS A 282 13.95 11.45 -7.88
C LYS A 282 13.60 12.75 -7.14
N ALA A 283 12.80 13.62 -7.76
CA ALA A 283 12.44 14.91 -7.17
C ALA A 283 11.61 14.76 -5.88
N ILE A 284 10.68 13.79 -5.84
CA ILE A 284 9.84 13.58 -4.65
C ILE A 284 10.65 12.94 -3.51
N VAL A 285 11.59 12.05 -3.82
CA VAL A 285 12.50 11.47 -2.84
C VAL A 285 13.40 12.54 -2.23
N GLU A 286 13.93 13.46 -3.03
CA GLU A 286 14.71 14.61 -2.53
C GLU A 286 13.88 15.52 -1.61
N LYS A 287 12.62 15.79 -1.95
CA LYS A 287 11.70 16.55 -1.07
C LYS A 287 11.47 15.86 0.27
N PHE A 288 11.24 14.55 0.29
CA PHE A 288 11.06 13.81 1.54
C PHE A 288 12.33 13.82 2.40
N LYS A 289 13.50 13.60 1.77
CA LYS A 289 14.80 13.68 2.46
C LYS A 289 15.06 15.06 3.07
N ALA A 290 14.69 16.13 2.38
CA ALA A 290 14.79 17.51 2.91
C ALA A 290 13.93 17.74 4.17
N ASN A 291 12.89 16.93 4.37
CA ASN A 291 12.02 16.95 5.55
C ASN A 291 12.37 15.83 6.56
N ASN A 292 13.52 15.15 6.40
CA ASN A 292 13.95 14.02 7.23
C ASN A 292 12.97 12.84 7.25
N ILE A 293 12.24 12.62 6.16
CA ILE A 293 11.34 11.48 5.97
C ILE A 293 11.99 10.55 4.95
N ASP A 294 12.09 9.26 5.25
CA ASP A 294 12.41 8.23 4.26
C ASP A 294 11.10 7.75 3.61
N PRO A 295 10.89 7.97 2.30
CA PRO A 295 9.67 7.54 1.62
C PRO A 295 9.73 6.06 1.24
N GLU A 296 10.00 5.21 2.22
CA GLU A 296 10.06 3.76 2.06
C GLU A 296 8.68 3.12 1.98
N GLY A 297 8.65 1.84 1.60
CA GLY A 297 7.45 1.02 1.51
C GLY A 297 6.35 1.67 0.68
N TYR A 298 5.21 1.92 1.31
CA TYR A 298 3.97 2.37 0.68
C TYR A 298 3.81 3.89 0.60
N THR A 299 4.84 4.66 0.97
CA THR A 299 4.81 6.13 0.91
C THR A 299 4.58 6.62 -0.53
N LEU A 300 5.41 6.16 -1.48
CA LEU A 300 5.30 6.57 -2.88
C LEU A 300 4.11 5.92 -3.60
N TYR A 301 3.65 4.75 -3.14
CA TYR A 301 2.40 4.15 -3.63
C TYR A 301 1.18 5.00 -3.25
N THR A 302 1.14 5.52 -2.01
CA THR A 302 0.05 6.41 -1.58
C THR A 302 0.08 7.73 -2.33
N TYR A 303 1.26 8.30 -2.57
CA TYR A 303 1.42 9.46 -3.43
C TYR A 303 0.91 9.18 -4.85
N ALA A 304 1.24 8.01 -5.42
CA ALA A 304 0.77 7.62 -6.75
C ALA A 304 -0.75 7.42 -6.83
N ALA A 305 -1.39 6.86 -5.80
CA ALA A 305 -2.85 6.76 -5.72
C ALA A 305 -3.51 8.15 -5.82
N MET A 306 -2.97 9.14 -5.12
CA MET A 306 -3.44 10.53 -5.19
C MET A 306 -3.25 11.12 -6.59
N GLN A 307 -2.10 10.85 -7.24
CA GLN A 307 -1.83 11.30 -8.60
C GLN A 307 -2.80 10.70 -9.63
N VAL A 308 -3.06 9.39 -9.56
CA VAL A 308 -4.01 8.69 -10.44
C VAL A 308 -5.39 9.34 -10.30
N TRP A 309 -5.88 9.53 -9.07
CA TRP A 309 -7.16 10.16 -8.84
C TRP A 309 -7.20 11.61 -9.37
N SER A 310 -6.20 12.44 -9.06
CA SER A 310 -6.21 13.85 -9.47
C SER A 310 -6.14 14.02 -10.99
N GLN A 311 -5.33 13.18 -11.66
CA GLN A 311 -5.22 13.21 -13.12
C GLN A 311 -6.52 12.73 -13.78
N ALA A 312 -7.17 11.70 -13.22
CA ALA A 312 -8.45 11.22 -13.70
C ALA A 312 -9.58 12.25 -13.52
N VAL A 313 -9.61 12.95 -12.38
CA VAL A 313 -10.53 14.08 -12.16
C VAL A 313 -10.30 15.19 -13.17
N ALA A 314 -9.04 15.56 -13.43
CA ALA A 314 -8.72 16.57 -14.43
C ALA A 314 -9.16 16.15 -15.85
N LYS A 315 -8.97 14.87 -16.20
CA LYS A 315 -9.41 14.32 -17.50
C LYS A 315 -10.92 14.24 -17.63
N ALA A 316 -11.63 13.86 -16.55
CA ALA A 316 -13.09 13.73 -16.53
C ALA A 316 -13.81 15.07 -16.36
N GLY A 317 -13.12 16.11 -15.89
CA GLY A 317 -13.70 17.42 -15.59
C GLY A 317 -14.66 17.41 -14.40
N THR A 318 -14.58 16.40 -13.53
CA THR A 318 -15.52 16.21 -12.42
C THR A 318 -14.93 15.35 -11.30
N THR A 319 -15.41 15.54 -10.08
CA THR A 319 -15.12 14.69 -8.91
C THR A 319 -16.15 13.59 -8.69
N ASP A 320 -17.09 13.38 -9.63
CA ASP A 320 -18.04 12.28 -9.56
C ASP A 320 -17.30 10.92 -9.57
N PRO A 321 -17.40 10.12 -8.49
CA PRO A 321 -16.59 8.91 -8.32
C PRO A 321 -16.74 7.87 -9.44
N LYS A 322 -17.94 7.71 -10.01
CA LYS A 322 -18.16 6.75 -11.10
C LYS A 322 -17.48 7.21 -12.39
N LYS A 323 -17.66 8.47 -12.78
CA LYS A 323 -17.00 9.05 -13.95
C LYS A 323 -15.48 9.07 -13.81
N VAL A 324 -14.98 9.34 -12.61
CA VAL A 324 -13.54 9.29 -12.32
C VAL A 324 -13.01 7.86 -12.44
N MET A 325 -13.73 6.86 -11.93
CA MET A 325 -13.32 5.46 -12.08
C MET A 325 -13.34 4.99 -13.54
N GLU A 326 -14.37 5.36 -14.31
CA GLU A 326 -14.42 5.10 -15.75
C GLU A 326 -13.20 5.69 -16.46
N ALA A 327 -12.84 6.94 -16.12
CA ALA A 327 -11.64 7.56 -16.63
C ALA A 327 -10.39 6.75 -16.25
N ILE A 328 -10.22 6.39 -14.96
CA ILE A 328 -9.10 5.59 -14.42
C ILE A 328 -8.89 4.32 -15.26
N LYS A 329 -9.94 3.53 -15.48
CA LYS A 329 -9.87 2.25 -16.20
C LYS A 329 -9.61 2.41 -17.70
N ALA A 330 -10.06 3.51 -18.30
CA ALA A 330 -9.84 3.80 -19.72
C ALA A 330 -8.53 4.56 -20.01
N GLY A 331 -7.80 4.95 -18.97
CA GLY A 331 -6.66 5.85 -19.06
C GLY A 331 -5.31 5.19 -18.80
N SER A 332 -4.29 6.04 -18.90
CA SER A 332 -2.94 5.77 -18.46
C SER A 332 -2.45 6.99 -17.69
N TRP A 333 -1.68 6.74 -16.63
CA TRP A 333 -1.38 7.74 -15.61
C TRP A 333 0.10 7.80 -15.32
N ASP A 334 0.70 8.97 -15.44
CA ASP A 334 2.12 9.16 -15.13
C ASP A 334 2.27 9.47 -13.65
N THR A 335 2.88 8.56 -12.90
CA THR A 335 3.02 8.67 -11.44
C THR A 335 4.49 8.64 -11.01
N VAL A 336 4.74 8.96 -9.75
CA VAL A 336 6.08 8.85 -9.14
C VAL A 336 6.61 7.42 -9.19
N ILE A 337 5.73 6.40 -9.17
CA ILE A 337 6.11 4.97 -9.27
C ILE A 337 6.14 4.46 -10.72
N GLY A 338 5.97 5.35 -11.70
CA GLY A 338 5.97 5.05 -13.13
C GLY A 338 4.59 5.16 -13.77
N LYS A 339 4.52 4.79 -15.06
CA LYS A 339 3.28 4.80 -15.83
C LYS A 339 2.36 3.67 -15.40
N MET A 340 1.12 3.99 -15.04
CA MET A 340 0.13 3.03 -14.54
C MET A 340 -1.05 2.89 -15.50
N GLU A 341 -1.48 1.65 -15.71
CA GLU A 341 -2.71 1.30 -16.41
C GLU A 341 -3.46 0.24 -15.62
N PHE A 342 -4.79 0.31 -15.65
CA PHE A 342 -5.66 -0.57 -14.89
C PHE A 342 -6.43 -1.50 -15.80
N ASP A 343 -6.70 -2.72 -15.33
CA ASP A 343 -7.63 -3.63 -15.98
C ASP A 343 -9.09 -3.30 -15.60
N ALA A 344 -10.04 -4.09 -16.12
CA ALA A 344 -11.46 -3.88 -15.86
C ALA A 344 -11.85 -4.06 -14.37
N LYS A 345 -11.07 -4.83 -13.60
CA LYS A 345 -11.28 -5.10 -12.17
C LYS A 345 -10.73 -3.99 -11.28
N GLY A 346 -9.83 -3.16 -11.81
CA GLY A 346 -9.12 -2.11 -11.07
C GLY A 346 -7.75 -2.54 -10.59
N ASP A 347 -7.20 -3.64 -11.12
CA ASP A 347 -5.83 -4.08 -10.84
C ASP A 347 -4.85 -3.43 -11.84
N ILE A 348 -3.63 -3.16 -11.40
CA ILE A 348 -2.57 -2.73 -12.32
C ILE A 348 -2.25 -3.83 -13.32
N LYS A 349 -2.00 -3.45 -14.58
CA LYS A 349 -1.62 -4.42 -15.63
C LYS A 349 -0.17 -4.90 -15.50
N GLN A 350 0.69 -4.13 -14.84
CA GLN A 350 2.09 -4.51 -14.63
C GLN A 350 2.22 -5.51 -13.47
N ILE A 351 3.05 -6.53 -13.66
CA ILE A 351 3.48 -7.45 -12.59
C ILE A 351 4.94 -7.13 -12.29
N ASP A 352 5.27 -6.86 -11.04
CA ASP A 352 6.59 -6.33 -10.71
C ASP A 352 7.19 -6.85 -9.40
N TYR A 353 6.57 -7.80 -8.70
CA TYR A 353 7.18 -8.36 -7.49
C TYR A 353 8.57 -8.95 -7.77
N VAL A 354 9.52 -8.54 -6.93
CA VAL A 354 10.89 -9.04 -6.85
C VAL A 354 11.17 -9.52 -5.43
N VAL A 355 12.33 -10.13 -5.20
CA VAL A 355 12.75 -10.57 -3.87
C VAL A 355 13.81 -9.62 -3.34
N TYR A 356 13.69 -9.26 -2.08
CA TYR A 356 14.62 -8.45 -1.31
C TYR A 356 15.28 -9.29 -0.21
N LYS A 357 16.48 -8.89 0.21
CA LYS A 357 17.19 -9.47 1.35
C LYS A 357 17.62 -8.38 2.33
N TRP A 358 17.30 -8.56 3.61
CA TRP A 358 17.77 -7.73 4.71
C TRP A 358 19.25 -7.96 5.03
N ASP A 359 19.97 -6.88 5.31
CA ASP A 359 21.35 -6.89 5.80
C ASP A 359 21.43 -6.70 7.32
N ALA A 360 22.61 -6.92 7.90
CA ALA A 360 22.83 -6.80 9.34
C ALA A 360 22.69 -5.37 9.90
N LYS A 361 22.67 -4.36 9.02
CA LYS A 361 22.60 -2.93 9.38
C LYS A 361 21.16 -2.40 9.31
N GLY A 362 20.19 -3.24 8.96
CA GLY A 362 18.80 -2.83 8.79
C GLY A 362 18.53 -2.09 7.48
N GLY A 363 19.34 -2.35 6.45
CA GLY A 363 18.99 -2.09 5.05
C GLY A 363 18.47 -3.34 4.37
N TYR A 364 17.90 -3.19 3.18
CA TYR A 364 17.58 -4.31 2.30
C TYR A 364 17.96 -3.99 0.85
N ILE A 365 18.32 -5.03 0.10
CA ILE A 365 18.68 -4.93 -1.32
C ILE A 365 17.83 -5.89 -2.15
N GLU A 366 17.47 -5.47 -3.35
CA GLU A 366 16.86 -6.36 -4.33
C GLU A 366 17.88 -7.45 -4.70
N ILE A 367 17.44 -8.70 -4.70
CA ILE A 367 18.26 -9.83 -5.12
C ILE A 367 17.74 -10.36 -6.45
N ASN A 368 18.61 -10.39 -7.45
CA ASN A 368 18.25 -10.86 -8.76
C ASN A 368 18.11 -12.40 -8.73
N PRO A 369 16.95 -12.98 -9.07
CA PRO A 369 16.77 -14.42 -9.06
C PRO A 369 17.68 -15.15 -10.05
N LYS A 370 18.38 -14.45 -10.96
CA LYS A 370 19.41 -15.05 -11.83
C LYS A 370 20.74 -15.36 -11.12
N GLY A 371 20.93 -14.92 -9.88
CA GLY A 371 22.19 -15.08 -9.15
C GLY A 371 23.20 -14.02 -9.57
N SER A 372 23.87 -13.43 -8.58
CA SER A 372 25.14 -12.70 -8.76
C SER A 372 26.29 -13.68 -8.94
#